data_AF-A0A7D6I6M0-F1
#
_entry.id   AF-A0A7D6I6M0-F1
#
_cell.length_a   1.000
_cell.length_b   1.000
_cell.length_c   1.000
_cell.angle_alpha   90.00
_cell.angle_beta   90.00
_cell.angle_gamma   90.00
#
_symmetry.space_group_name_H-M   'P 1'
#
loop_
_entity.id
_entity.type
_entity.pdbx_description
1 polymer ?
#
loop_
_entity_poly.entity_id
_entity_poly.type
_entity_poly.pdbx_seq_one_letter_code
_entity_poly.pdbx_strand_id
1 'polypeptide(L)'
;MKHVRKTLIVAAITGTLVTVPTSGIAHADVPGVDPNVAPGFDPGAPAPDAPPAPENAGFDPSQPAPDAPPAPDAPPAPDAPPAPDAPPAMENAGFDPGQPAPDAPPVDEVPAPAPVRAYSVNWDAIAQCESGGNWAISTGNGYSGGLQFTPSTWHANGGSGSPSGASREEQIRVAENVLHSQGIGAWPVCGRRG
;
A
#
# COMPACT_ATOMS: atom_id res chain seq x y z
N MET A 1 6.96 -37.27 31.42
CA MET A 1 5.58 -36.81 31.20
C MET A 1 5.64 -35.70 30.15
N LYS A 2 5.83 -35.98 28.85
CA LYS A 2 4.83 -36.38 27.83
C LYS A 2 3.57 -35.50 27.81
N HIS A 3 3.60 -34.51 26.92
CA HIS A 3 2.50 -33.81 26.23
C HIS A 3 1.66 -32.78 27.00
N VAL A 4 2.06 -31.50 26.94
CA VAL A 4 1.12 -30.38 27.07
C VAL A 4 0.64 -29.99 25.67
N ARG A 5 -0.68 -29.90 25.57
CA ARG A 5 -1.49 -29.96 24.35
C ARG A 5 -1.30 -28.70 23.51
N LYS A 6 -0.91 -28.91 22.26
CA LYS A 6 -0.83 -27.92 21.19
C LYS A 6 -2.28 -27.67 20.73
N THR A 7 -2.97 -26.73 21.35
CA THR A 7 -4.32 -26.32 20.95
C THR A 7 -4.20 -25.52 19.66
N LEU A 8 -4.51 -26.17 18.55
CA LEU A 8 -4.56 -25.60 17.21
C LEU A 8 -5.94 -24.96 17.05
N ILE A 9 -6.01 -23.63 17.12
CA ILE A 9 -7.24 -22.88 16.82
C ILE A 9 -7.33 -22.80 15.29
N VAL A 10 -8.19 -23.65 14.73
CA VAL A 10 -8.62 -23.60 13.34
C VAL A 10 -9.64 -22.47 13.23
N ALA A 11 -9.26 -21.34 12.64
CA ALA A 11 -10.21 -20.32 12.22
C ALA A 11 -10.93 -20.81 10.95
N ALA A 12 -12.23 -21.09 11.07
CA ALA A 12 -13.09 -21.40 9.95
C ALA A 12 -13.26 -20.14 9.08
N ILE A 13 -12.79 -20.21 7.84
CA ILE A 13 -13.00 -19.19 6.82
C ILE A 13 -14.43 -19.34 6.32
N THR A 14 -15.35 -18.56 6.87
CA THR A 14 -16.68 -18.38 6.30
C THR A 14 -16.53 -17.48 5.08
N GLY A 15 -16.23 -18.08 3.93
CA GLY A 15 -16.20 -17.38 2.66
C GLY A 15 -17.62 -17.03 2.21
N THR A 16 -17.99 -15.76 2.28
CA THR A 16 -19.19 -15.25 1.63
C THR A 16 -18.93 -15.25 0.13
N LEU A 17 -19.55 -16.19 -0.59
CA LEU A 17 -19.54 -16.22 -2.05
C LEU A 17 -20.27 -14.98 -2.55
N VAL A 18 -19.54 -14.00 -3.10
CA VAL A 18 -20.16 -12.95 -3.91
C VAL A 18 -20.53 -13.57 -5.25
N THR A 19 -21.79 -13.94 -5.41
CA THR A 19 -22.40 -14.26 -6.70
C THR A 19 -22.29 -13.03 -7.60
N VAL A 20 -21.37 -13.08 -8.55
CA VAL A 20 -21.35 -12.14 -9.67
C VAL A 20 -22.50 -12.53 -10.60
N PRO A 21 -23.44 -11.64 -10.94
CA PRO A 21 -24.41 -11.94 -12.00
C PRO A 21 -23.65 -12.10 -13.32
N THR A 22 -23.71 -13.31 -13.86
CA THR A 22 -23.29 -13.59 -15.23
C THR A 22 -24.26 -12.88 -16.16
N SER A 23 -23.92 -11.67 -16.61
CA SER A 23 -24.63 -11.01 -17.69
C SER A 23 -24.59 -11.91 -18.92
N GLY A 24 -25.77 -12.17 -19.46
CA GLY A 24 -26.06 -13.29 -20.33
C GLY A 24 -25.31 -13.31 -21.65
N ILE A 25 -24.86 -14.49 -22.02
CA ILE A 25 -24.71 -14.91 -23.41
C ILE A 25 -26.11 -15.17 -23.94
N ALA A 26 -26.62 -14.26 -24.76
CA ALA A 26 -27.82 -14.50 -25.55
C ALA A 26 -27.53 -15.64 -26.53
N HIS A 27 -28.08 -16.83 -26.25
CA HIS A 27 -28.16 -17.90 -27.23
C HIS A 27 -29.34 -17.60 -28.15
N ALA A 28 -29.05 -17.20 -29.39
CA ALA A 28 -30.02 -17.28 -30.47
C ALA A 28 -30.23 -18.77 -30.76
N ASP A 29 -31.44 -19.25 -30.48
CA ASP A 29 -31.91 -20.58 -30.84
C ASP A 29 -31.93 -20.68 -32.38
N VAL A 30 -31.08 -21.54 -32.94
CA VAL A 30 -31.10 -21.91 -34.36
C VAL A 30 -31.75 -23.30 -34.43
N PRO A 31 -32.98 -23.44 -34.94
CA PRO A 31 -33.62 -24.74 -35.01
C PRO A 31 -32.97 -25.58 -36.12
N GLY A 32 -32.36 -26.72 -35.78
CA GLY A 32 -32.14 -27.82 -36.74
C GLY A 32 -30.73 -28.41 -36.87
N VAL A 33 -29.80 -28.23 -35.92
CA VAL A 33 -28.48 -28.89 -35.99
C VAL A 33 -28.50 -30.19 -35.19
N ASP A 34 -28.40 -31.32 -35.89
CA ASP A 34 -28.25 -32.67 -35.34
C ASP A 34 -26.95 -32.77 -34.49
N PRO A 35 -27.03 -33.17 -33.20
CA PRO A 35 -25.88 -33.14 -32.30
C PRO A 35 -24.82 -34.22 -32.56
N ASN A 36 -24.98 -35.08 -33.58
CA ASN A 36 -24.03 -36.15 -33.90
C ASN A 36 -23.15 -35.90 -35.14
N VAL A 37 -23.22 -34.72 -35.77
CA VAL A 37 -22.33 -34.37 -36.88
C VAL A 37 -21.12 -33.60 -36.36
N ALA A 38 -19.93 -34.22 -36.42
CA ALA A 38 -18.67 -33.52 -36.21
C ALA A 38 -18.48 -32.47 -37.32
N PRO A 39 -18.14 -31.20 -36.99
CA PRO A 39 -17.94 -30.18 -38.00
C PRO A 39 -16.73 -30.53 -38.87
N GLY A 40 -16.99 -30.80 -40.15
CA GLY A 40 -15.96 -30.91 -41.17
C GLY A 40 -15.29 -29.56 -41.37
N PHE A 41 -14.02 -29.46 -41.01
CA PHE A 41 -13.19 -28.31 -41.33
C PHE A 41 -12.79 -28.42 -42.81
N ASP A 42 -13.41 -27.62 -43.68
CA ASP A 42 -13.04 -27.51 -45.09
C ASP A 42 -11.80 -26.59 -45.21
N PRO A 43 -10.61 -27.11 -45.58
CA PRO A 43 -9.38 -26.32 -45.63
C PRO A 43 -9.32 -25.37 -46.85
N GLY A 44 -10.34 -25.35 -47.71
CA GLY A 44 -10.44 -24.50 -48.90
C GLY A 44 -11.52 -23.42 -48.83
N ALA A 45 -12.32 -23.37 -47.77
CA ALA A 45 -13.32 -22.33 -47.59
C ALA A 45 -12.65 -20.97 -47.26
N PRO A 46 -13.00 -19.87 -47.95
CA PRO A 46 -12.55 -18.55 -47.55
C PRO A 46 -13.05 -18.26 -46.14
N ALA A 47 -12.17 -17.75 -45.26
CA ALA A 47 -12.55 -17.37 -43.91
C ALA A 47 -13.72 -16.38 -43.97
N PRO A 48 -14.75 -16.50 -43.10
CA PRO A 48 -15.79 -15.49 -43.02
C PRO A 48 -15.13 -14.14 -42.71
N ASP A 49 -15.60 -13.08 -43.38
CA ASP A 49 -15.13 -11.71 -43.19
C ASP A 49 -15.12 -11.39 -41.69
N ALA A 50 -13.94 -11.39 -41.09
CA ALA A 50 -13.76 -10.98 -39.71
C ALA A 50 -14.18 -9.51 -39.63
N PRO A 51 -14.99 -9.11 -38.62
CA PRO A 51 -15.25 -7.69 -38.41
C PRO A 51 -13.90 -6.97 -38.27
N PRO A 52 -13.76 -5.74 -38.80
CA PRO A 52 -12.53 -4.99 -38.65
C PRO A 52 -12.18 -4.92 -37.16
N ALA A 53 -10.92 -5.21 -36.83
CA ALA A 53 -10.40 -5.00 -35.48
C ALA A 53 -10.76 -3.57 -35.04
N PRO A 54 -11.13 -3.33 -33.77
CA PRO A 54 -11.36 -1.98 -33.30
C PRO A 54 -10.10 -1.19 -33.61
N GLU A 55 -10.27 -0.21 -34.50
CA GLU A 55 -9.26 0.76 -34.85
C GLU A 55 -8.75 1.34 -33.54
N ASN A 56 -7.45 1.14 -33.27
CA ASN A 56 -6.77 1.77 -32.15
C ASN A 56 -7.03 3.27 -32.32
N ALA A 57 -7.89 3.83 -31.45
CA ALA A 57 -8.02 5.27 -31.30
C ALA A 57 -6.61 5.77 -30.97
N GLY A 58 -5.93 6.27 -31.99
CA GLY A 58 -4.57 6.74 -31.88
C GLY A 58 -4.53 7.81 -30.81
N PHE A 59 -3.65 7.64 -29.84
CA PHE A 59 -3.28 8.71 -28.93
C PHE A 59 -2.74 9.85 -29.79
N ASP A 60 -3.55 10.88 -30.05
CA ASP A 60 -3.13 12.09 -30.73
C ASP A 60 -2.33 12.94 -29.72
N PRO A 61 -0.99 13.05 -29.86
CA PRO A 61 -0.16 13.82 -28.93
C PRO A 61 -0.44 15.33 -28.99
N SER A 62 -1.26 15.77 -29.95
CA SER A 62 -1.70 17.16 -30.12
C SER A 62 -3.05 17.42 -29.46
N GLN A 63 -3.77 16.37 -29.03
CA GLN A 63 -4.99 16.55 -28.25
C GLN A 63 -4.63 16.90 -26.81
N PRO A 64 -5.17 18.01 -26.27
CA PRO A 64 -5.08 18.27 -24.84
C PRO A 64 -5.70 17.09 -24.09
N ALA A 65 -5.04 16.64 -23.02
CA ALA A 65 -5.60 15.61 -22.16
C ALA A 65 -7.01 16.04 -21.71
N PRO A 66 -7.99 15.13 -21.67
CA PRO A 66 -9.30 15.45 -21.12
C PRO A 66 -9.12 16.01 -19.71
N ASP A 67 -9.92 17.03 -19.36
CA ASP A 67 -9.91 17.61 -18.02
C ASP A 67 -10.02 16.48 -17.00
N ALA A 68 -9.03 16.39 -16.12
CA ALA A 68 -9.02 15.39 -15.06
C ALA A 68 -10.32 15.57 -14.24
N PRO A 69 -11.08 14.49 -13.98
CA PRO A 69 -12.25 14.60 -13.12
C PRO A 69 -11.82 15.23 -11.79
N PRO A 70 -12.68 16.06 -11.16
CA PRO A 70 -12.37 16.63 -9.86
C PRO A 70 -11.96 15.51 -8.91
N ALA A 71 -10.85 15.72 -8.20
CA ALA A 71 -10.41 14.77 -7.21
C ALA A 71 -11.58 14.49 -6.25
N PRO A 72 -11.83 13.21 -5.90
CA PRO A 72 -12.81 12.91 -4.86
C PRO A 72 -12.42 13.68 -3.60
N ASP A 73 -13.42 14.18 -2.87
CA ASP A 73 -13.19 14.85 -1.59
C ASP A 73 -12.25 14.02 -0.74
N ALA A 74 -11.16 14.64 -0.28
CA ALA A 74 -10.19 13.97 0.55
C ALA A 74 -10.93 13.36 1.76
N PRO A 75 -10.73 12.06 2.06
CA PRO A 75 -11.31 11.50 3.27
C PRO A 75 -10.85 12.35 4.46
N PRO A 76 -11.71 12.55 5.47
CA PRO A 76 -11.31 13.29 6.66
C PRO A 76 -10.04 12.65 7.20
N ALA A 77 -9.06 13.49 7.54
CA ALA A 77 -7.85 13.02 8.17
C ALA A 77 -8.24 12.17 9.39
N PRO A 78 -7.62 10.99 9.60
CA PRO A 78 -7.85 10.25 10.82
C PRO A 78 -7.54 11.17 12.00
N ASP A 79 -8.33 11.06 13.07
CA ASP A 79 -8.10 11.81 14.29
C ASP A 79 -6.64 11.66 14.69
N ALA A 80 -5.95 12.80 14.81
CA ALA A 80 -4.59 12.80 15.30
C ALA A 80 -4.55 12.04 16.63
N PRO A 81 -3.63 11.08 16.81
CA PRO A 81 -3.49 10.43 18.11
C PRO A 81 -3.32 11.52 19.18
N PRO A 82 -3.86 11.32 20.38
CA PRO A 82 -3.71 12.30 21.45
C PRO A 82 -2.22 12.62 21.60
N ALA A 83 -1.88 13.90 21.56
CA ALA A 83 -0.52 14.33 21.85
C ALA A 83 -0.11 13.72 23.19
N PRO A 84 1.11 13.18 23.32
CA PRO A 84 1.61 12.79 24.63
C PRO A 84 1.47 14.00 25.57
N ASP A 85 1.04 13.76 26.80
CA ASP A 85 0.86 14.81 27.81
C ASP A 85 2.09 15.72 27.80
N ALA A 86 1.88 16.97 27.38
CA ALA A 86 2.95 17.95 27.36
C ALA A 86 3.47 18.06 28.80
N PRO A 87 4.80 17.91 29.04
CA PRO A 87 5.33 18.20 30.35
C PRO A 87 4.94 19.64 30.72
N PRO A 88 4.61 19.91 32.00
CA PRO A 88 4.20 21.24 32.41
C PRO A 88 5.27 22.26 32.00
N ALA A 89 4.82 23.37 31.42
CA ALA A 89 5.68 24.47 31.05
C ALA A 89 6.49 24.87 32.29
N MET A 90 7.82 24.76 32.19
CA MET A 90 8.71 25.26 33.22
C MET A 90 8.61 26.78 33.21
N GLU A 91 7.80 27.32 34.12
CA GLU A 91 7.71 28.75 34.37
C GLU A 91 9.13 29.25 34.71
N ASN A 92 9.58 30.29 33.99
CA ASN A 92 10.92 30.84 34.12
C ASN A 92 11.17 31.29 35.56
N ALA A 93 11.84 30.46 36.35
CA ALA A 93 12.42 30.87 37.61
C ALA A 93 13.54 31.87 37.30
N GLY A 94 13.33 33.14 37.67
CA GLY A 94 14.30 34.21 37.48
C GLY A 94 15.66 33.81 38.03
N PHE A 95 16.66 33.78 37.16
CA PHE A 95 18.05 33.53 37.51
C PHE A 95 18.60 34.75 38.26
N ASP A 96 18.66 34.67 39.59
CA ASP A 96 19.32 35.65 40.45
C ASP A 96 20.84 35.38 40.44
N PRO A 97 21.69 36.25 39.87
CA PRO A 97 23.12 36.00 39.74
C PRO A 97 23.90 36.03 41.08
N GLY A 98 23.23 36.37 42.18
CA GLY A 98 23.85 36.51 43.50
C GLY A 98 23.61 35.35 44.46
N GLN A 99 22.77 34.37 44.08
CA GLN A 99 22.41 33.26 44.97
C GLN A 99 23.31 32.02 44.74
N PRO A 100 24.04 31.52 45.75
CA PRO A 100 24.69 30.22 45.65
C PRO A 100 23.62 29.14 45.44
N ALA A 101 23.85 28.21 44.51
CA ALA A 101 22.94 27.12 44.28
C ALA A 101 22.72 26.32 45.59
N PRO A 102 21.47 26.00 45.97
CA PRO A 102 21.26 25.05 47.06
C PRO A 102 21.84 23.70 46.65
N ASP A 103 22.50 23.00 47.59
CA ASP A 103 22.99 21.65 47.39
C ASP A 103 21.84 20.75 46.91
N ALA A 104 21.94 20.27 45.67
CA ALA A 104 20.92 19.45 45.05
C ALA A 104 20.80 18.10 45.78
N PRO A 105 19.58 17.60 46.05
CA PRO A 105 19.40 16.23 46.53
C PRO A 105 19.88 15.23 45.46
N PRO A 106 20.34 14.02 45.85
CA PRO A 106 20.70 12.99 44.89
C PRO A 106 19.46 12.66 44.05
N VAL A 107 19.61 12.74 42.73
CA VAL A 107 18.58 12.41 41.75
C VAL A 107 18.35 10.90 41.76
N ASP A 108 17.45 10.43 42.62
CA ASP A 108 16.89 9.09 42.49
C ASP A 108 16.09 9.03 41.17
N GLU A 109 16.64 8.22 40.27
CA GLU A 109 16.32 7.94 38.87
C GLU A 109 14.84 8.08 38.48
N VAL A 110 14.53 9.04 37.61
CA VAL A 110 13.29 9.00 36.83
C VAL A 110 13.35 7.72 35.98
N PRO A 111 12.41 6.77 36.14
CA PRO A 111 12.47 5.52 35.39
C PRO A 111 12.38 5.83 33.90
N ALA A 112 13.38 5.36 33.15
CA ALA A 112 13.42 5.51 31.71
C ALA A 112 12.15 4.92 31.07
N PRO A 113 11.60 5.54 30.01
CA PRO A 113 10.45 4.97 29.30
C PRO A 113 10.77 3.54 28.85
N ALA A 114 9.79 2.65 28.98
CA ALA A 114 9.95 1.26 28.55
C ALA A 114 10.37 1.19 27.07
N PRO A 115 11.27 0.27 26.69
CA PRO A 115 11.69 0.13 25.30
C PRO A 115 10.47 -0.22 24.44
N VAL A 116 10.03 0.73 23.61
CA VAL A 116 9.14 0.41 22.49
C VAL A 116 9.88 -0.59 21.61
N ARG A 117 9.23 -1.73 21.33
CA ARG A 117 9.76 -2.68 20.35
C ARG A 117 9.56 -2.06 18.97
N ALA A 118 10.48 -1.17 18.59
CA ALA A 118 10.69 -0.91 17.18
C ALA A 118 11.13 -2.25 16.58
N TYR A 119 10.22 -2.92 15.88
CA TYR A 119 10.67 -3.80 14.83
C TYR A 119 11.38 -2.87 13.87
N SER A 120 12.70 -2.71 14.01
CA SER A 120 13.49 -1.85 13.15
C SER A 120 13.54 -2.54 11.79
N VAL A 121 12.52 -2.30 10.98
CA VAL A 121 12.48 -2.79 9.60
C VAL A 121 13.62 -2.12 8.87
N ASN A 122 14.50 -2.91 8.28
CA ASN A 122 15.57 -2.41 7.45
C ASN A 122 15.00 -2.05 6.07
N TRP A 123 14.48 -0.82 5.98
CA TRP A 123 13.88 -0.28 4.76
C TRP A 123 14.86 -0.20 3.59
N ASP A 124 16.16 -0.04 3.83
CA ASP A 124 17.15 -0.07 2.74
C ASP A 124 17.28 -1.47 2.16
N ALA A 125 17.23 -2.52 2.99
CA ALA A 125 17.25 -3.90 2.49
C ALA A 125 15.99 -4.24 1.68
N ILE A 126 14.84 -3.68 2.07
CA ILE A 126 13.61 -3.79 1.28
C ILE A 126 13.74 -2.99 -0.02
N ALA A 127 14.21 -1.75 0.03
CA ALA A 127 14.40 -0.93 -1.17
C ALA A 127 15.41 -1.54 -2.15
N GLN A 128 16.46 -2.18 -1.62
CA GLN A 128 17.42 -2.92 -2.44
C GLN A 128 16.77 -4.11 -3.15
N CYS A 129 15.79 -4.74 -2.52
CA CYS A 129 15.01 -5.83 -3.12
C CYS A 129 13.99 -5.31 -4.16
N GLU A 130 13.31 -4.22 -3.84
CA GLU A 130 12.17 -3.69 -4.60
C GLU A 130 12.63 -2.88 -5.84
N SER A 131 13.60 -1.99 -5.67
CA SER A 131 14.04 -1.06 -6.72
C SER A 131 15.54 -1.13 -7.03
N GLY A 132 16.25 -2.08 -6.41
CA GLY A 132 17.72 -2.10 -6.46
C GLY A 132 18.36 -0.95 -5.67
N GLY A 133 17.62 -0.32 -4.75
CA GLY A 133 18.09 0.79 -3.92
C GLY A 133 17.90 2.17 -4.56
N ASN A 134 17.23 2.25 -5.71
CA ASN A 134 16.93 3.51 -6.36
C ASN A 134 15.65 4.14 -5.80
N TRP A 135 15.81 5.16 -4.96
CA TRP A 135 14.70 5.87 -4.31
C TRP A 135 13.92 6.80 -5.25
N ALA A 136 14.48 7.15 -6.40
CA ALA A 136 13.86 8.04 -7.39
C ALA A 136 13.28 7.27 -8.60
N ILE A 137 13.17 5.94 -8.52
CA ILE A 137 12.72 5.13 -9.64
C ILE A 137 11.25 5.43 -10.00
N SER A 138 10.99 5.59 -11.28
CA SER A 138 9.63 5.71 -11.85
C SER A 138 9.65 5.18 -13.27
N THR A 139 9.44 3.88 -13.44
CA THR A 139 9.52 3.18 -14.74
C THR A 139 8.20 3.18 -15.52
N GLY A 140 7.12 3.70 -14.93
CA GLY A 140 5.78 3.67 -15.52
C GLY A 140 5.04 2.34 -15.33
N ASN A 141 5.51 1.46 -14.44
CA ASN A 141 4.85 0.18 -14.11
C ASN A 141 3.72 0.30 -13.07
N GLY A 142 3.29 1.52 -12.73
CA GLY A 142 2.28 1.80 -11.71
C GLY A 142 2.81 1.88 -10.27
N TYR A 143 4.10 1.64 -10.07
CA TYR A 143 4.80 1.77 -8.80
C TYR A 143 5.94 2.77 -8.93
N SER A 144 6.31 3.40 -7.82
CA SER A 144 7.40 4.39 -7.82
C SER A 144 8.10 4.46 -6.47
N GLY A 145 9.31 5.01 -6.48
CA GLY A 145 10.13 5.16 -5.29
C GLY A 145 10.87 3.88 -4.87
N GLY A 146 11.72 4.01 -3.85
CA GLY A 146 12.59 2.93 -3.38
C GLY A 146 11.82 1.70 -2.89
N LEU A 147 10.65 1.93 -2.29
CA LEU A 147 9.81 0.89 -1.72
C LEU A 147 8.64 0.48 -2.63
N GLN A 148 8.67 0.92 -3.90
CA GLN A 148 7.68 0.57 -4.92
C GLN A 148 6.24 0.82 -4.45
N PHE A 149 5.91 2.06 -4.11
CA PHE A 149 4.55 2.45 -3.74
C PHE A 149 3.64 2.65 -4.95
N THR A 150 2.38 2.23 -4.84
CA THR A 150 1.31 2.74 -5.72
C THR A 150 0.90 4.15 -5.30
N PRO A 151 0.38 4.99 -6.22
CA PRO A 151 -0.13 6.32 -5.87
C PRO A 151 -1.24 6.28 -4.82
N SER A 152 -2.11 5.26 -4.85
CA SER A 152 -3.21 5.12 -3.90
C SER A 152 -2.71 4.83 -2.49
N THR A 153 -1.80 3.85 -2.32
CA THR A 153 -1.21 3.52 -1.02
C THR A 153 -0.39 4.68 -0.48
N TRP A 154 0.37 5.36 -1.34
CA TRP A 154 1.15 6.56 -0.96
C TRP A 154 0.28 7.62 -0.30
N HIS A 155 -0.77 8.07 -0.98
CA HIS A 155 -1.65 9.11 -0.47
C HIS A 155 -2.46 8.65 0.75
N ALA A 156 -2.94 7.40 0.75
CA ALA A 156 -3.69 6.85 1.88
C ALA A 156 -2.88 6.79 3.19
N ASN A 157 -1.54 6.77 3.09
CA ASN A 157 -0.63 6.71 4.24
C ASN A 157 0.06 8.05 4.51
N GLY A 158 -0.49 9.15 3.96
CA GLY A 158 -0.07 10.51 4.25
C GLY A 158 1.11 11.01 3.39
N GLY A 159 1.44 10.31 2.30
CA GLY A 159 2.36 10.81 1.29
C GLY A 159 1.72 11.92 0.43
N SER A 160 2.52 12.87 -0.04
CA SER A 160 2.11 13.92 -0.99
C SER A 160 2.91 13.82 -2.29
N GLY A 161 2.34 14.24 -3.41
CA GLY A 161 3.00 14.16 -4.71
C GLY A 161 3.29 12.72 -5.15
N SER A 162 4.43 12.48 -5.82
CA SER A 162 4.84 11.13 -6.20
C SER A 162 5.89 10.56 -5.23
N PRO A 163 5.85 9.24 -4.93
CA PRO A 163 6.88 8.57 -4.14
C PRO A 163 8.29 8.80 -4.68
N SER A 164 8.50 8.73 -6.00
CA SER A 164 9.82 8.94 -6.63
C SER A 164 10.32 10.38 -6.53
N GLY A 165 9.44 11.35 -6.29
CA GLY A 165 9.79 12.76 -6.05
C GLY A 165 10.02 13.08 -4.57
N ALA A 166 9.65 12.17 -3.67
CA ALA A 166 9.86 12.32 -2.23
C ALA A 166 11.27 11.86 -1.82
N SER A 167 11.78 12.44 -0.74
CA SER A 167 13.03 11.98 -0.13
C SER A 167 12.91 10.54 0.36
N ARG A 168 14.05 9.87 0.49
CA ARG A 168 14.12 8.53 1.09
C ARG A 168 13.45 8.50 2.46
N GLU A 169 13.72 9.50 3.29
CA GLU A 169 13.21 9.59 4.66
C GLU A 169 11.69 9.75 4.68
N GLU A 170 11.14 10.52 3.73
CA GLU A 170 9.70 10.68 3.57
C GLU A 170 9.04 9.38 3.09
N GLN A 171 9.69 8.66 2.19
CA GLN A 171 9.22 7.35 1.76
C GLN A 171 9.21 6.35 2.92
N ILE A 172 10.24 6.36 3.77
CA ILE A 172 10.31 5.54 4.98
C ILE A 172 9.21 5.93 5.97
N ARG A 173 8.96 7.22 6.19
CA ARG A 173 7.86 7.69 7.06
C ARG A 173 6.51 7.13 6.61
N VAL A 174 6.22 7.17 5.32
CA VAL A 174 4.98 6.60 4.76
C VAL A 174 4.98 5.07 4.87
N ALA A 175 6.14 4.43 4.73
CA ALA A 175 6.28 2.98 4.90
C ALA A 175 6.00 2.52 6.33
N GLU A 176 6.41 3.30 7.33
CA GLU A 176 6.08 3.04 8.73
C GLU A 176 4.57 3.10 8.99
N ASN A 177 3.86 4.03 8.33
CA ASN A 177 2.39 4.09 8.41
C ASN A 177 1.73 2.86 7.76
N VAL A 178 2.28 2.39 6.63
CA VAL A 178 1.84 1.13 6.00
C VAL A 178 2.14 -0.06 6.90
N LEU A 179 3.32 -0.11 7.51
CA LEU A 179 3.70 -1.16 8.44
C LEU A 179 2.75 -1.19 9.64
N HIS A 180 2.34 -0.03 10.15
CA HIS A 180 1.40 0.05 11.26
C HIS A 180 0.00 -0.48 10.89
N SER A 181 -0.47 -0.18 9.68
CA SER A 181 -1.82 -0.55 9.24
C SER A 181 -1.93 -1.98 8.68
N GLN A 182 -0.93 -2.43 7.93
CA GLN A 182 -0.96 -3.69 7.16
C GLN A 182 0.09 -4.70 7.61
N GLY A 183 1.06 -4.27 8.43
CA GLY A 183 2.22 -5.08 8.80
C GLY A 183 3.21 -5.25 7.64
N ILE A 184 4.26 -6.03 7.89
CA ILE A 184 5.34 -6.29 6.92
C ILE A 184 4.83 -7.03 5.66
N GLY A 185 3.61 -7.59 5.72
CA GLY A 185 2.95 -8.27 4.61
C GLY A 185 2.63 -7.38 3.41
N ALA A 186 2.68 -6.04 3.57
CA ALA A 186 2.64 -5.11 2.44
C ALA A 186 3.83 -5.28 1.48
N TRP A 187 4.94 -5.86 1.95
CA TRP A 187 6.10 -6.27 1.15
C TRP A 187 6.29 -7.81 1.23
N PRO A 188 5.44 -8.61 0.56
CA PRO A 188 5.39 -10.06 0.80
C PRO A 188 6.67 -10.81 0.42
N VAL A 189 7.41 -10.32 -0.57
CA VAL A 189 8.64 -10.96 -1.07
C VAL A 189 9.90 -10.35 -0.45
N CYS A 190 9.91 -9.03 -0.32
CA CYS A 190 11.06 -8.24 0.10
C CYS A 190 11.07 -7.93 1.60
N GLY A 191 9.92 -7.89 2.25
CA GLY A 191 9.78 -7.56 3.68
C GLY A 191 10.51 -8.53 4.61
N ARG A 192 10.71 -9.79 4.21
CA ARG A 192 11.54 -10.76 4.94
C ARG A 192 13.05 -10.45 4.93
N ARG A 193 13.48 -9.51 4.09
CA ARG A 193 14.88 -9.06 4.00
C ARG A 193 15.15 -7.85 4.89
N GLY A 194 14.07 -7.21 5.35
CA GLY A 194 14.06 -6.06 6.26
C GLY A 194 13.96 -6.48 7.71
#